data_AF-A0A534R792-F1
#
_entry.id   AF-A0A534R792-F1
#
_cell.length_a   1.000
_cell.length_b   1.000
_cell.length_c   1.000
_cell.angle_alpha   90.00
_cell.angle_beta   90.00
_cell.angle_gamma   90.00
#
_symmetry.space_group_name_H-M   'P 1'
#
loop_
_entity.id
_entity.type
_entity.pdbx_description
1 polymer ?
#
loop_
_entity_poly.entity_id
_entity_poly.type
_entity_poly.pdbx_seq_one_letter_code
_entity_poly.pdbx_strand_id
1 'polypeptide(L)'
;MARPAPSELDEETIDVPRTVRFPVELTPPEGFDPERLETWPRVEGRLEWVEGRLFYMPPCGARQQQTVADLVVTLGIWARLHPEFVVGTNEAGMRLGDATRAADGAVWRRAELSGDLGGLPRVPPVLAAEVAGRDEPET
;
A
#
# COMPACT_ATOMS: atom_id res chain seq x y z
N MET A 1 37.29 10.84 11.70
CA MET A 1 35.89 10.52 11.34
C MET A 1 35.49 11.41 10.18
N ALA A 2 35.10 10.83 9.04
CA ALA A 2 34.71 11.59 7.86
C ALA A 2 33.30 12.18 8.07
N ARG A 3 33.11 13.44 7.66
CA ARG A 3 31.84 14.15 7.72
C ARG A 3 30.89 13.53 6.67
N PRO A 4 29.60 13.28 6.98
CA PRO A 4 28.68 12.76 5.96
C PRO A 4 28.55 13.78 4.82
N ALA A 5 28.38 13.29 3.60
CA ALA A 5 28.11 14.11 2.44
C ALA A 5 26.86 14.97 2.68
N PRO A 6 26.82 16.23 2.20
CA PRO A 6 25.60 17.02 2.25
C PRO A 6 24.50 16.27 1.49
N SER A 7 23.37 16.08 2.14
CA SER A 7 22.18 15.55 1.49
C SER A 7 21.65 16.63 0.55
N GLU A 8 21.80 16.44 -0.76
CA GLU A 8 21.01 17.17 -1.76
C GLU A 8 19.60 16.57 -1.73
N LEU A 9 18.80 16.98 -0.76
CA LEU A 9 17.37 16.68 -0.77
C LEU A 9 16.74 17.50 -1.90
N ASP A 10 16.07 16.81 -2.81
CA ASP A 10 15.31 17.42 -3.88
C ASP A 10 14.21 18.33 -3.28
N GLU A 11 13.95 19.50 -3.86
CA GLU A 11 12.97 20.46 -3.31
C GLU A 11 11.53 19.90 -3.31
N GLU A 12 11.30 18.75 -3.96
CA GLU A 12 10.07 17.97 -3.95
C GLU A 12 9.95 16.93 -2.80
N THR A 13 10.96 16.81 -1.92
CA THR A 13 10.86 15.87 -0.78
C THR A 13 10.16 16.48 0.44
N ILE A 14 9.13 15.79 0.94
CA ILE A 14 8.39 16.17 2.16
C ILE A 14 9.21 15.77 3.39
N ASP A 15 9.53 16.74 4.25
CA ASP A 15 10.19 16.50 5.54
C ASP A 15 9.28 15.73 6.50
N VAL A 16 9.62 14.47 6.79
CA VAL A 16 8.97 13.66 7.84
C VAL A 16 9.66 13.83 9.20
N PRO A 17 8.92 14.06 10.30
CA PRO A 17 9.50 14.22 11.63
C PRO A 17 10.36 13.02 12.09
N ARG A 18 11.45 13.30 12.82
CA ARG A 18 12.45 12.29 13.28
C ARG A 18 11.92 11.22 14.24
N THR A 19 10.70 11.36 14.74
CA THR A 19 9.98 10.35 15.54
C THR A 19 8.50 10.42 15.17
N VAL A 20 8.15 9.73 14.08
CA VAL A 20 6.77 9.53 13.66
C VAL A 20 6.34 8.11 14.01
N ARG A 21 5.09 7.99 14.48
CA ARG A 21 4.38 6.71 14.40
C ARG A 21 3.71 6.67 13.05
N PHE A 22 3.81 5.54 12.37
CA PHE A 22 3.18 5.37 11.08
C PHE A 22 1.78 4.75 11.23
N PRO A 23 0.85 5.04 10.31
CA PRO A 23 1.01 5.92 9.15
C PRO A 23 1.11 7.42 9.52
N VAL A 24 1.83 8.19 8.70
CA VAL A 24 1.87 9.66 8.81
C VAL A 24 0.78 10.25 7.92
N GLU A 25 -0.08 11.09 8.48
CA GLU A 25 -1.02 11.88 7.67
C GLU A 25 -0.28 12.96 6.88
N LEU A 26 -0.55 13.02 5.58
CA LEU A 26 -0.05 14.03 4.66
C LEU A 26 -1.16 15.00 4.27
N THR A 27 -0.80 16.25 4.00
CA THR A 27 -1.69 17.19 3.31
C THR A 27 -1.77 16.80 1.83
N PRO A 28 -2.97 16.55 1.28
CA PRO A 28 -3.11 16.25 -0.15
C PRO A 28 -2.63 17.44 -1.01
N PRO A 29 -1.86 17.20 -2.08
CA PRO A 29 -1.44 18.28 -2.97
C PRO A 29 -2.62 18.84 -3.78
N GLU A 30 -2.43 20.02 -4.36
CA GLU A 30 -3.41 20.62 -5.26
C GLU A 30 -3.72 19.68 -6.44
N GLY A 31 -5.01 19.48 -6.73
CA GLY A 31 -5.46 18.61 -7.83
C GLY A 31 -5.42 17.11 -7.53
N PHE A 32 -5.11 16.70 -6.29
CA PHE A 32 -5.20 15.30 -5.86
C PHE A 32 -6.63 14.75 -6.01
N ASP A 33 -6.74 13.60 -6.66
CA ASP A 33 -7.99 12.84 -6.81
C ASP A 33 -7.74 11.37 -6.40
N PRO A 34 -8.34 10.91 -5.28
CA PRO A 34 -8.11 9.55 -4.78
C PRO A 34 -8.63 8.45 -5.72
N GLU A 35 -9.42 8.78 -6.74
CA GLU A 35 -9.86 7.84 -7.77
C GLU A 35 -8.90 7.72 -8.97
N ARG A 36 -7.96 8.66 -9.12
CA ARG A 36 -7.07 8.77 -10.28
C ARG A 36 -5.62 8.60 -9.84
N LEU A 37 -5.09 7.38 -10.00
CA LEU A 37 -3.73 7.01 -9.57
C LEU A 37 -2.64 7.95 -10.14
N GLU A 38 -2.84 8.52 -11.32
CA GLU A 38 -1.92 9.48 -11.93
C GLU A 38 -1.80 10.81 -11.18
N THR A 39 -2.74 11.12 -10.27
CA THR A 39 -2.72 12.32 -9.42
C THR A 39 -2.08 12.07 -8.04
N TRP A 40 -1.73 10.83 -7.73
CA TRP A 40 -1.10 10.49 -6.45
C TRP A 40 0.35 10.99 -6.40
N PRO A 41 0.81 11.51 -5.24
CA PRO A 41 2.20 11.88 -5.05
C PRO A 41 3.16 10.72 -5.32
N ARG A 42 4.32 11.02 -5.90
CA ARG A 42 5.40 10.04 -6.04
C ARG A 42 6.24 10.04 -4.77
N VAL A 43 6.30 8.89 -4.09
CA VAL A 43 7.03 8.74 -2.83
C VAL A 43 7.80 7.43 -2.79
N GLU A 44 8.83 7.35 -1.95
CA GLU A 44 9.45 6.09 -1.56
C GLU A 44 8.64 5.48 -0.39
N GLY A 45 7.74 4.55 -0.71
CA GLY A 45 6.84 3.90 0.25
C GLY A 45 5.41 3.78 -0.29
N ARG A 46 4.45 3.54 0.60
CA ARG A 46 3.03 3.37 0.29
C ARG A 46 2.23 4.60 0.67
N LEU A 47 1.19 4.89 -0.12
CA LEU A 47 0.16 5.86 0.24
C LEU A 47 -1.21 5.18 0.35
N GLU A 48 -2.08 5.70 1.24
CA GLU A 48 -3.47 5.28 1.37
C GLU A 48 -4.42 6.47 1.56
N TRP A 49 -5.67 6.35 1.08
CA TRP A 49 -6.71 7.35 1.28
C TRP A 49 -7.84 6.80 2.15
N VAL A 50 -7.97 7.36 3.36
CA VAL A 50 -8.85 6.84 4.41
C VAL A 50 -9.62 7.99 5.03
N GLU A 51 -10.96 7.89 5.04
CA GLU A 51 -11.81 8.86 5.75
C GLU A 51 -11.52 10.33 5.38
N GLY A 52 -11.20 10.59 4.12
CA GLY A 52 -10.89 11.95 3.66
C GLY A 52 -9.45 12.41 3.93
N ARG A 53 -8.55 11.49 4.30
CA ARG A 53 -7.17 11.79 4.71
C ARG A 53 -6.18 10.94 3.93
N LEU A 54 -5.05 11.55 3.53
CA LEU A 54 -3.95 10.89 2.83
C LEU A 54 -2.91 10.43 3.86
N PHE A 55 -2.51 9.17 3.78
CA PHE A 55 -1.58 8.55 4.72
C PHE A 55 -0.36 8.01 3.99
N TYR A 56 0.80 8.15 4.62
CA TYR A 56 2.08 7.62 4.15
C TYR A 56 2.64 6.56 5.10
N MET A 57 3.16 5.50 4.50
CA MET A 57 3.93 4.44 5.16
C MET A 57 5.28 4.30 4.46
N PRO A 58 6.41 4.31 5.18
CA PRO A 58 7.71 4.05 4.58
C PRO A 58 7.85 2.59 4.13
N PRO A 59 8.90 2.26 3.37
CA PRO A 59 9.21 0.87 3.03
C PRO A 59 9.31 -0.02 4.27
N CYS A 60 8.79 -1.24 4.14
CA CYS A 60 8.76 -2.21 5.23
C CYS A 60 10.16 -2.69 5.66
N GLY A 61 10.28 -3.07 6.93
CA GLY A 61 11.54 -3.58 7.49
C GLY A 61 11.90 -4.99 7.01
N ALA A 62 13.17 -5.38 7.16
CA ALA A 62 13.71 -6.64 6.62
C ALA A 62 12.93 -7.92 7.03
N ARG A 63 12.38 -7.98 8.25
CA ARG A 63 11.57 -9.12 8.68
C ARG A 63 10.16 -9.08 8.10
N GLN A 64 9.55 -7.90 8.07
CA GLN A 64 8.21 -7.69 7.54
C GLN A 64 8.18 -8.07 6.05
N GLN A 65 9.13 -7.58 5.24
CA GLN A 65 9.19 -7.94 3.82
C GLN A 65 9.36 -9.47 3.59
N GLN A 66 10.12 -10.16 4.46
CA GLN A 66 10.29 -11.62 4.36
C GLN A 66 8.98 -12.34 4.71
N THR A 67 8.29 -11.90 5.76
CA THR A 67 6.99 -12.44 6.14
C THR A 67 5.91 -12.18 5.07
N VAL A 68 5.88 -10.99 4.47
CA VAL A 68 5.00 -10.67 3.33
C VAL A 68 5.33 -11.58 2.14
N ALA A 69 6.61 -11.82 1.85
CA ALA A 69 6.99 -12.75 0.79
C ALA A 69 6.48 -14.17 1.04
N ASP A 70 6.63 -14.70 2.26
CA ASP A 70 6.12 -16.02 2.64
C ASP A 70 4.59 -16.11 2.51
N LEU A 71 3.88 -15.07 2.95
CA LEU A 71 2.43 -14.95 2.81
C LEU A 71 2.01 -15.03 1.34
N VAL A 72 2.60 -14.18 0.49
CA VAL A 72 2.21 -14.06 -0.92
C VAL A 72 2.56 -15.32 -1.71
N VAL A 73 3.71 -15.94 -1.44
CA VAL A 73 4.07 -17.23 -2.03
C VAL A 73 3.07 -18.31 -1.64
N THR A 74 2.68 -18.37 -0.38
CA THR A 74 1.70 -19.34 0.13
C THR A 74 0.34 -19.15 -0.56
N LEU A 75 -0.17 -17.91 -0.60
CA LEU A 75 -1.43 -17.59 -1.28
C LEU A 75 -1.36 -17.87 -2.78
N GLY A 76 -0.23 -17.55 -3.43
CA GLY A 76 -0.02 -17.80 -4.85
C GLY A 76 0.00 -19.29 -5.20
N ILE A 77 0.63 -20.12 -4.37
CA ILE A 77 0.60 -21.58 -4.54
C ILE A 77 -0.83 -22.11 -4.37
N TRP A 78 -1.54 -21.66 -3.34
CA TRP A 78 -2.94 -22.02 -3.11
C TRP A 78 -3.82 -21.63 -4.30
N ALA A 79 -3.72 -20.40 -4.81
CA ALA A 79 -4.55 -19.92 -5.92
C ALA A 79 -4.32 -20.69 -7.23
N ARG A 80 -3.14 -21.29 -7.43
CA ARG A 80 -2.91 -22.19 -8.59
C ARG A 80 -3.73 -23.48 -8.51
N LEU A 81 -4.11 -23.92 -7.31
CA LEU A 81 -5.00 -25.07 -7.09
C LEU A 81 -6.48 -24.67 -7.06
N HIS A 82 -6.77 -23.37 -6.95
CA HIS A 82 -8.11 -22.79 -6.81
C HIS A 82 -8.32 -21.67 -7.85
N PRO A 83 -8.47 -22.03 -9.15
CA PRO A 83 -8.46 -21.07 -10.26
C PRO A 83 -9.63 -20.08 -10.25
N GLU A 84 -10.68 -20.35 -9.48
CA GLU A 84 -11.81 -19.47 -9.22
C GLU A 84 -11.44 -18.22 -8.39
N PHE A 85 -10.22 -18.15 -7.86
CA PHE A 85 -9.69 -17.00 -7.13
C PHE A 85 -8.53 -16.30 -7.87
N VAL A 86 -8.29 -15.05 -7.48
CA VAL A 86 -7.17 -14.22 -7.91
C VAL A 86 -6.49 -13.66 -6.66
N VAL A 87 -5.16 -13.67 -6.65
CA VAL A 87 -4.33 -13.11 -5.57
C VAL A 87 -3.71 -11.81 -6.08
N GLY A 88 -3.86 -10.74 -5.30
CA GLY A 88 -3.11 -9.49 -5.46
C GLY A 88 -2.07 -9.34 -4.36
N THR A 89 -1.01 -8.60 -4.67
CA THR A 89 0.13 -8.32 -3.79
C THR A 89 0.78 -7.01 -4.22
N ASN A 90 1.93 -6.66 -3.62
CA ASN A 90 2.64 -5.41 -3.82
C ASN A 90 1.70 -4.24 -3.59
N GLU A 91 1.14 -4.20 -2.37
CA GLU A 91 0.14 -3.21 -1.97
C GLU A 91 -1.11 -3.39 -2.83
N ALA A 92 -1.83 -4.50 -2.59
CA ALA A 92 -2.99 -4.95 -3.34
C ALA A 92 -4.12 -3.91 -3.23
N GLY A 93 -4.04 -2.91 -4.10
CA GLY A 93 -4.83 -1.70 -4.05
C GLY A 93 -6.29 -1.96 -4.39
N MET A 94 -7.19 -1.27 -3.70
CA MET A 94 -8.63 -1.41 -3.88
C MET A 94 -9.35 -0.13 -3.49
N ARG A 95 -10.46 0.15 -4.18
CA ARG A 95 -11.35 1.29 -3.92
C ARG A 95 -12.65 0.77 -3.33
N LEU A 96 -12.86 0.94 -2.03
CA LEU A 96 -14.02 0.44 -1.30
C LEU A 96 -14.86 1.61 -0.80
N GLY A 97 -15.90 1.95 -1.57
CA GLY A 97 -16.65 3.19 -1.35
C GLY A 97 -15.73 4.40 -1.47
N ASP A 98 -15.66 5.21 -0.43
CA ASP A 98 -14.84 6.43 -0.40
C ASP A 98 -13.39 6.19 0.07
N ALA A 99 -13.02 4.94 0.35
CA ALA A 99 -11.69 4.56 0.80
C ALA A 99 -10.85 3.96 -0.34
N THR A 100 -9.59 4.35 -0.42
CA THR A 100 -8.56 3.66 -1.22
C THR A 100 -7.57 3.02 -0.25
N ARG A 101 -7.52 1.69 -0.27
CA ARG A 101 -6.73 0.86 0.64
C ARG A 101 -5.77 -0.02 -0.14
N ALA A 102 -4.74 -0.50 0.52
CA ALA A 102 -3.83 -1.46 -0.06
C ALA A 102 -3.34 -2.45 0.98
N ALA A 103 -3.59 -3.74 0.75
CA ALA A 103 -3.17 -4.81 1.64
C ALA A 103 -1.86 -5.47 1.16
N ASP A 104 -1.06 -6.01 2.09
CA ASP A 104 0.14 -6.78 1.75
C ASP A 104 -0.17 -7.98 0.82
N GLY A 105 -1.30 -8.64 1.08
CA GLY A 105 -1.86 -9.67 0.21
C GLY A 105 -3.37 -9.69 0.27
N ALA A 106 -4.02 -9.89 -0.88
CA ALA A 106 -5.47 -9.98 -0.95
C ALA A 106 -5.94 -11.05 -1.93
N VAL A 107 -7.11 -11.62 -1.67
CA VAL A 107 -7.73 -12.67 -2.47
C VAL A 107 -9.14 -12.22 -2.87
N TRP A 108 -9.47 -12.31 -4.15
CA TRP A 108 -10.81 -12.06 -4.67
C TRP A 108 -11.36 -13.29 -5.36
N ARG A 109 -12.69 -13.42 -5.45
CA ARG A 109 -13.28 -14.33 -6.42
C ARG A 109 -13.06 -13.75 -7.80
N ARG A 110 -12.55 -14.56 -8.71
CA ARG A 110 -12.30 -14.17 -10.11
C ARG A 110 -13.57 -13.64 -10.78
N ALA A 111 -14.73 -14.23 -10.48
CA ALA A 111 -16.00 -13.82 -11.06
C ALA A 111 -16.46 -12.42 -10.60
N GLU A 112 -15.96 -11.91 -9.48
CA GLU A 112 -16.29 -10.59 -8.93
C GLU A 112 -15.35 -9.50 -9.44
N LEU A 113 -14.17 -9.87 -9.94
CA LEU A 113 -13.27 -8.98 -10.65
C LEU A 113 -13.76 -8.80 -12.09
N SER A 114 -14.77 -7.95 -12.27
CA SER A 114 -15.36 -7.66 -13.59
C SER A 114 -14.48 -6.72 -14.42
N GLY A 115 -14.00 -7.17 -15.59
CA GLY A 115 -13.49 -6.29 -16.65
C GLY A 115 -12.17 -5.55 -16.37
N ASP A 116 -11.75 -4.73 -17.35
CA ASP A 116 -10.45 -4.07 -17.50
C ASP A 116 -9.70 -3.78 -16.19
N LEU A 117 -8.60 -4.51 -15.97
CA LEU A 117 -7.73 -4.41 -14.78
C LEU A 117 -6.84 -3.14 -14.80
N GLY A 118 -7.11 -2.18 -15.70
CA GLY A 118 -6.34 -0.93 -15.81
C GLY A 118 -6.39 -0.02 -14.59
N GLY A 119 -7.16 -0.35 -13.55
CA GLY A 119 -7.27 0.43 -12.31
C GLY A 119 -7.58 -0.42 -11.07
N LEU A 120 -7.92 0.24 -9.96
CA LEU A 120 -8.17 -0.41 -8.67
C LEU A 120 -9.49 -1.21 -8.68
N PRO A 121 -9.48 -2.50 -8.26
CA PRO A 121 -10.70 -3.24 -7.96
C PRO A 121 -11.65 -2.45 -7.04
N ARG A 122 -12.94 -2.42 -7.41
CA ARG A 122 -14.01 -1.78 -6.62
C ARG A 122 -14.82 -2.77 -5.77
N VAL A 123 -14.37 -4.02 -5.70
CA VAL A 123 -15.02 -5.11 -4.95
C VAL A 123 -14.15 -5.49 -3.75
N PRO A 124 -14.75 -5.74 -2.57
CA PRO A 124 -13.99 -6.16 -1.40
C PRO A 124 -13.39 -7.56 -1.64
N PRO A 125 -12.14 -7.79 -1.22
CA PRO A 125 -11.56 -9.14 -1.26
C PRO A 125 -12.29 -10.06 -0.28
N VAL A 126 -12.26 -11.37 -0.56
CA VAL A 126 -12.70 -12.40 0.39
C VAL A 126 -11.70 -12.57 1.53
N LEU A 127 -10.45 -12.15 1.32
CA LEU A 127 -9.38 -12.10 2.31
C LEU A 127 -8.48 -10.90 2.01
N ALA A 128 -8.28 -10.02 2.98
CA ALA A 128 -7.17 -9.07 3.01
C ALA A 128 -6.27 -9.44 4.20
N ALA A 129 -4.97 -9.46 3.98
CA ALA A 129 -3.97 -9.81 4.99
C ALA A 129 -2.93 -8.70 5.07
N GLU A 130 -2.65 -8.27 6.30
CA GLU A 130 -1.63 -7.28 6.65
C GLU A 130 -0.59 -7.91 7.57
N VAL A 131 0.66 -7.54 7.37
CA VAL A 131 1.79 -7.93 8.22
C VAL A 131 2.27 -6.69 8.94
N ALA A 132 1.88 -6.56 10.21
CA ALA A 132 2.27 -5.42 11.03
C ALA A 132 3.79 -5.33 11.22
N GLY A 133 4.34 -4.18 10.85
CA GLY A 133 5.70 -3.78 11.23
C GLY A 133 5.80 -3.46 12.72
N ARG A 134 7.02 -3.55 13.28
CA ARG A 134 7.28 -3.21 14.69
C ARG A 134 6.89 -1.77 15.04
N ASP A 135 7.01 -0.87 14.07
CA ASP A 135 6.79 0.57 14.22
C ASP A 135 5.43 1.02 13.64
N GLU A 136 4.55 0.05 13.35
CA GLU A 136 3.23 0.23 12.72
C GLU A 136 2.10 -0.26 13.66
N PRO A 137 1.91 0.33 14.85
CA PRO A 137 0.80 -0.08 15.70
C PRO A 137 -0.54 0.34 15.06
N GLU A 138 -1.46 -0.61 14.88
CA GLU A 138 -2.88 -0.31 14.69
C GLU A 138 -3.41 0.39 15.97
N THR A 139 -3.90 1.61 15.85
CA THR A 139 -4.64 2.32 16.91
C THR A 139 -6.11 2.42 16.57
#